data_AF-A0A8J7JBN7-F1
#
_entry.id   AF-A0A8J7JBN7-F1
#
_cell.length_a   1.000
_cell.length_b   1.000
_cell.length_c   1.000
_cell.angle_alpha   90.00
_cell.angle_beta   90.00
_cell.angle_gamma   90.00
#
_symmetry.space_group_name_H-M   'P 1'
#
loop_
_entity.id
_entity.type
_entity.pdbx_description
1 polymer ?
#
loop_
_entity_poly.entity_id
_entity_poly.type
_entity_poly.pdbx_seq_one_letter_code
_entity_poly.pdbx_strand_id
1 'polypeptide(L)'
;MKLLTTVGLSFVTLLVSVAAPFTIRHLPHSAPSVGIMQAIASTPLLQVQDRLGPEKEVIEFDEGNRFVAFYDFDGNAGQAVSLTLDSDDFDTILMVFDSNSERLALNDDISEGNTNSRIDITLPATDKYTVLVTSYEFEAQGNYRLAAVSP
;
A
#
# COMPACT_ATOMS: atom_id res chain seq x y z
N MET A 1 -16.74 -59.55 17.20
CA MET A 1 -16.09 -60.44 18.21
C MET A 1 -14.61 -60.08 18.30
N LYS A 2 -13.96 -60.45 19.42
CA LYS A 2 -12.52 -60.34 19.83
C LYS A 2 -11.48 -60.18 18.68
N LEU A 3 -10.51 -59.25 18.76
CA LEU A 3 -9.20 -59.32 19.48
C LEU A 3 -8.35 -60.55 19.05
N LEU A 4 -7.02 -60.53 18.80
CA LEU A 4 -5.85 -59.65 19.07
C LEU A 4 -4.73 -59.93 18.01
N THR A 5 -3.62 -59.18 17.86
CA THR A 5 -2.29 -59.35 18.54
C THR A 5 -1.31 -58.31 17.92
N THR A 6 -0.68 -57.33 18.61
CA THR A 6 0.63 -57.33 19.35
C THR A 6 1.84 -57.71 18.45
N VAL A 7 3.00 -57.03 18.38
CA VAL A 7 4.01 -56.47 19.34
C VAL A 7 4.71 -55.24 18.67
N GLY A 8 5.43 -54.28 19.29
CA GLY A 8 5.71 -53.88 20.70
C GLY A 8 7.15 -53.33 20.92
N LEU A 9 7.37 -52.53 21.99
CA LEU A 9 8.63 -51.85 22.46
C LEU A 9 9.20 -50.70 21.58
N SER A 10 10.03 -49.77 22.09
CA SER A 10 10.14 -49.02 23.39
C SER A 10 11.36 -48.08 23.29
N PHE A 11 11.34 -46.95 24.03
CA PHE A 11 12.46 -46.32 24.78
C PHE A 11 12.32 -44.79 24.85
N VAL A 12 12.26 -44.26 26.06
CA VAL A 12 12.24 -42.83 26.39
C VAL A 12 13.52 -42.51 27.16
N THR A 13 14.14 -41.36 26.89
CA THR A 13 15.19 -40.79 27.76
C THR A 13 14.92 -39.30 27.98
N LEU A 14 14.79 -38.91 29.25
CA LEU A 14 14.63 -37.52 29.68
C LEU A 14 15.92 -37.09 30.37
N LEU A 15 16.47 -35.93 29.99
CA LEU A 15 17.67 -35.35 30.61
C LEU A 15 17.26 -34.21 31.55
N VAL A 16 17.64 -34.35 32.82
CA VAL A 16 17.51 -33.30 33.84
C VAL A 16 18.87 -32.63 34.00
N SER A 17 18.93 -31.29 33.93
CA SER A 17 20.14 -30.50 34.17
C SER A 17 20.02 -29.72 35.46
N VAL A 18 21.09 -29.70 36.26
CA VAL A 18 21.15 -29.06 37.59
C VAL A 18 21.84 -27.70 37.47
N ALA A 19 21.25 -26.66 38.07
CA ALA A 19 21.77 -25.30 38.02
C ALA A 19 22.93 -25.05 39.01
N ALA A 20 23.86 -24.18 38.61
CA ALA A 20 24.94 -23.67 39.47
C ALA A 20 24.60 -22.26 40.01
N PRO A 21 25.09 -21.87 41.20
CA PRO A 21 24.78 -20.57 41.80
C PRO A 21 25.62 -19.44 41.20
N PHE A 22 24.96 -18.39 40.71
CA PHE A 22 25.61 -17.13 40.32
C PHE A 22 25.53 -16.11 41.46
N THR A 23 26.69 -15.57 41.88
CA THR A 23 26.77 -14.48 42.86
C THR A 23 26.41 -13.14 42.22
N ILE A 24 25.45 -12.42 42.78
CA ILE A 24 25.09 -11.07 42.32
C ILE A 24 26.17 -10.07 42.73
N ARG A 25 26.78 -9.39 41.75
CA ARG A 25 27.48 -8.11 41.94
C ARG A 25 26.64 -7.01 41.30
N HIS A 26 26.15 -6.07 42.12
CA HIS A 26 25.53 -4.83 41.66
C HIS A 26 26.62 -3.85 41.20
N LEU A 27 26.51 -3.31 39.98
CA LEU A 27 27.09 -2.04 39.47
C LEU A 27 26.44 -1.75 38.07
N PRO A 28 26.54 -0.53 37.52
CA PRO A 28 25.41 0.39 37.45
C PRO A 28 24.52 0.28 36.19
N HIS A 29 23.39 1.00 36.26
CA HIS A 29 22.41 1.22 35.21
C HIS A 29 23.05 1.55 33.84
N SER A 30 22.89 0.63 32.91
CA SER A 30 22.89 0.89 31.47
C SER A 30 21.78 0.02 30.88
N ALA A 31 20.60 0.62 30.70
CA ALA A 31 19.55 -0.03 29.93
C ALA A 31 20.09 -0.36 28.53
N PRO A 32 19.65 -1.46 27.88
CA PRO A 32 19.80 -1.55 26.44
C PRO A 32 19.13 -0.31 25.86
N SER A 33 19.91 0.52 25.17
CA SER A 33 19.36 1.64 24.41
C SER A 33 18.36 1.06 23.42
N VAL A 34 17.06 1.26 23.70
CA VAL A 34 15.99 0.89 22.79
C VAL A 34 16.26 1.65 21.50
N GLY A 35 16.79 0.93 20.52
CA GLY A 35 17.00 1.48 19.19
C GLY A 35 15.65 1.86 18.65
N ILE A 36 15.34 3.15 18.65
CA ILE A 36 14.21 3.76 17.95
C ILE A 36 14.44 3.71 16.43
N MET A 37 14.60 2.49 15.93
CA MET A 37 14.33 2.08 14.57
C MET A 37 12.85 1.70 14.49
N GLN A 38 11.98 2.61 14.94
CA GLN A 38 10.62 2.61 14.45
C GLN A 38 10.72 3.05 13.00
N ALA A 39 10.80 2.07 12.10
CA ALA A 39 10.50 2.31 10.71
C ALA A 39 9.12 2.98 10.68
N ILE A 40 9.09 4.24 10.23
CA ILE A 40 7.86 4.94 9.89
C ILE A 40 7.27 4.22 8.68
N ALA A 41 6.50 3.19 8.99
CA ALA A 41 5.82 2.36 8.02
C ALA A 41 4.63 3.16 7.51
N SER A 42 4.73 3.62 6.25
CA SER A 42 3.68 4.39 5.62
C SER A 42 2.36 3.61 5.66
N THR A 43 1.30 4.24 6.17
CA THR A 43 -0.01 3.62 6.31
C THR A 43 -0.71 3.61 4.95
N PRO A 44 -1.08 2.45 4.39
CA PRO A 44 -1.83 2.40 3.15
C PRO A 44 -3.26 2.91 3.36
N LEU A 45 -3.68 3.85 2.51
CA LEU A 45 -5.05 4.38 2.44
C LEU A 45 -5.82 3.75 1.27
N LEU A 46 -5.13 3.50 0.16
CA LEU A 46 -5.65 2.86 -1.04
C LEU A 46 -4.54 2.03 -1.70
N GLN A 47 -4.86 0.82 -2.15
CA GLN A 47 -3.98 0.01 -3.00
C GLN A 47 -4.84 -0.75 -4.01
N VAL A 48 -4.57 -0.54 -5.30
CA VAL A 48 -5.33 -1.07 -6.42
C VAL A 48 -4.36 -1.59 -7.48
N GLN A 49 -4.64 -2.77 -8.01
CA GLN A 49 -4.07 -3.27 -9.25
C GLN A 49 -5.24 -3.65 -10.14
N ASP A 50 -5.35 -3.00 -11.30
CA ASP A 50 -6.52 -3.06 -12.17
C ASP A 50 -6.09 -2.77 -13.62
N ARG A 51 -7.04 -2.75 -14.55
CA ARG A 51 -6.81 -2.47 -15.97
C ARG A 51 -7.66 -1.28 -16.42
N LEU A 52 -7.07 -0.39 -17.22
CA LEU A 52 -7.76 0.68 -17.93
C LEU A 52 -8.15 0.16 -19.32
N GLY A 53 -9.37 0.46 -19.78
CA GLY A 53 -9.89 -0.04 -21.05
C GLY A 53 -11.40 0.15 -21.22
N PRO A 54 -11.99 -0.38 -22.31
CA PRO A 54 -13.41 -0.20 -22.66
C PRO A 54 -14.41 -0.85 -21.69
N GLU A 55 -13.94 -1.61 -20.70
CA GLU A 55 -14.72 -2.09 -19.56
C GLU A 55 -14.96 -1.03 -18.47
N LYS A 56 -14.24 0.10 -18.53
CA LYS A 56 -14.38 1.24 -17.61
C LYS A 56 -15.35 2.28 -18.18
N GLU A 57 -15.55 3.37 -17.44
CA GLU A 57 -16.35 4.50 -17.94
C GLU A 57 -15.64 5.17 -19.11
N VAL A 58 -16.42 5.60 -20.11
CA VAL A 58 -15.92 6.14 -21.39
C VAL A 58 -16.33 7.60 -21.49
N ILE A 59 -15.36 8.48 -21.70
CA ILE A 59 -15.58 9.89 -22.07
C ILE A 59 -15.26 10.02 -23.55
N GLU A 60 -16.25 10.40 -24.35
CA GLU A 60 -16.13 10.57 -25.79
C GLU A 60 -15.61 11.98 -26.14
N PHE A 61 -14.62 12.06 -27.05
CA PHE A 61 -14.13 13.30 -27.65
C PHE A 61 -14.09 13.14 -29.18
N ASP A 62 -14.04 14.25 -29.92
CA ASP A 62 -13.97 14.24 -31.40
C ASP A 62 -12.69 13.56 -31.91
N GLU A 63 -11.61 13.61 -31.13
CA GLU A 63 -10.32 12.98 -31.40
C GLU A 63 -10.24 11.48 -31.03
N GLY A 64 -11.16 10.99 -30.19
CA GLY A 64 -11.17 9.62 -29.68
C GLY A 64 -11.68 9.50 -28.25
N ASN A 65 -11.85 8.27 -27.78
CA ASN A 65 -12.39 8.02 -26.44
C ASN A 65 -11.28 8.02 -25.37
N ARG A 66 -11.58 8.47 -24.15
CA ARG A 66 -10.77 8.17 -22.96
C ARG A 66 -11.52 7.24 -22.02
N PHE A 67 -10.80 6.25 -21.50
CA PHE A 67 -11.29 5.41 -20.42
C PHE A 67 -10.94 6.05 -19.08
N VAL A 68 -11.86 6.04 -18.12
CA VAL A 68 -11.65 6.60 -16.77
C VAL A 68 -12.07 5.60 -15.69
N ALA A 69 -11.27 5.51 -14.64
CA ALA A 69 -11.57 4.71 -13.46
C ALA A 69 -11.49 5.58 -12.19
N PHE A 70 -12.44 5.37 -11.28
CA PHE A 70 -12.57 6.14 -10.04
C PHE A 70 -12.36 5.25 -8.82
N TYR A 71 -11.58 5.74 -7.85
CA TYR A 71 -11.31 5.07 -6.59
C TYR A 71 -11.37 6.06 -5.43
N ASP A 72 -11.95 5.65 -4.31
CA ASP A 72 -12.11 6.51 -3.16
C ASP A 72 -11.18 6.13 -2.00
N PHE A 73 -10.78 7.12 -1.20
CA PHE A 73 -10.16 6.89 0.10
C PHE A 73 -10.60 7.95 1.13
N ASP A 74 -10.69 7.55 2.39
CA ASP A 74 -10.96 8.47 3.51
C ASP A 74 -9.64 9.11 3.98
N GLY A 75 -9.66 10.41 4.27
CA GLY A 75 -8.48 11.15 4.72
C GLY A 75 -8.82 12.24 5.74
N ASN A 76 -7.81 12.69 6.50
CA ASN A 76 -7.98 13.65 7.59
C ASN A 76 -7.39 15.04 7.27
N ALA A 77 -7.96 16.09 7.85
CA ALA A 77 -7.42 17.45 7.75
C ALA A 77 -5.96 17.49 8.22
N GLY A 78 -5.07 18.04 7.38
CA GLY A 78 -3.63 18.14 7.65
C GLY A 78 -2.85 16.83 7.45
N GLN A 79 -3.49 15.75 7.00
CA GLN A 79 -2.80 14.49 6.71
C GLN A 79 -1.99 14.60 5.43
N ALA A 80 -0.70 14.25 5.49
CA ALA A 80 0.14 14.10 4.31
C ALA A 80 -0.17 12.77 3.61
N VAL A 81 -0.36 12.80 2.28
CA VAL A 81 -0.60 11.62 1.45
C VAL A 81 0.27 11.70 0.20
N SER A 82 0.93 10.59 -0.12
CA SER A 82 1.61 10.37 -1.39
C SER A 82 0.77 9.39 -2.22
N LEU A 83 0.35 9.81 -3.40
CA LEU A 83 -0.35 8.98 -4.38
C LEU A 83 0.56 8.68 -5.56
N THR A 84 0.61 7.43 -6.01
CA THR A 84 1.37 7.00 -7.19
C THR A 84 0.47 6.21 -8.14
N LEU A 85 0.59 6.49 -9.43
CA LEU A 85 -0.03 5.75 -10.51
C LEU A 85 1.06 5.25 -11.44
N ASP A 86 1.24 3.93 -11.49
CA ASP A 86 2.25 3.27 -12.32
C ASP A 86 1.61 2.46 -13.45
N SER A 87 2.07 2.60 -14.69
CA SER A 87 1.79 1.71 -15.82
C SER A 87 2.99 1.57 -16.76
N ASP A 88 3.26 0.34 -17.20
CA ASP A 88 4.18 0.05 -18.31
C ASP A 88 3.46 0.02 -19.67
N ASP A 89 2.12 0.11 -19.68
CA ASP A 89 1.26 -0.11 -20.84
C ASP A 89 0.71 1.21 -21.47
N PHE A 90 0.66 2.32 -20.71
CA PHE A 90 0.17 3.63 -21.17
C PHE A 90 0.79 4.81 -20.40
N ASP A 91 0.79 6.00 -21.01
CA ASP A 91 1.16 7.26 -20.35
C ASP A 91 0.01 7.71 -19.42
N THR A 92 0.33 7.92 -18.14
CA THR A 92 -0.66 7.96 -17.06
C THR A 92 -1.12 9.37 -16.72
N ILE A 93 -2.39 9.52 -16.32
CA ILE A 93 -2.90 10.76 -15.72
C ILE A 93 -3.61 10.42 -14.42
N LEU A 94 -3.15 11.06 -13.35
CA LEU A 94 -3.69 10.98 -12.00
C LEU A 94 -4.31 12.31 -11.58
N MET A 95 -5.55 12.28 -11.09
CA MET A 95 -6.22 13.45 -10.49
C MET A 95 -6.84 13.10 -9.15
N VAL A 96 -6.89 14.08 -8.24
CA VAL A 96 -7.52 13.97 -6.91
C VAL A 96 -8.56 15.06 -6.74
N PHE A 97 -9.74 14.68 -6.24
CA PHE A 97 -10.89 15.54 -5.99
C PHE A 97 -11.36 15.40 -4.54
N ASP A 98 -11.96 16.46 -3.99
CA ASP A 98 -12.70 16.41 -2.72
C ASP A 98 -14.16 15.94 -2.93
N SER A 99 -14.94 15.83 -1.85
CA SER A 99 -16.36 15.44 -1.93
C SER A 99 -17.26 16.45 -2.65
N ASN A 100 -16.80 17.70 -2.83
CA ASN A 100 -17.49 18.74 -3.60
C ASN A 100 -17.16 18.68 -5.10
N SER A 101 -16.36 17.69 -5.53
CA SER A 101 -15.80 17.58 -6.89
C SER A 101 -14.84 18.72 -7.28
N GLU A 102 -14.25 19.42 -6.31
CA GLU A 102 -13.15 20.35 -6.55
C GLU A 102 -11.85 19.57 -6.76
N ARG A 103 -11.15 19.81 -7.89
CA ARG A 103 -9.88 19.14 -8.19
C ARG A 103 -8.74 19.77 -7.40
N LEU A 104 -8.21 19.01 -6.45
CA LEU A 104 -7.13 19.43 -5.56
C LEU A 104 -5.75 19.31 -6.21
N ALA A 105 -5.55 18.28 -7.04
CA ALA A 105 -4.28 18.02 -7.71
C ALA A 105 -4.46 17.25 -9.02
N LEU A 106 -3.47 17.39 -9.91
CA LEU A 106 -3.29 16.65 -11.15
C LEU A 106 -1.79 16.46 -11.37
N ASN A 107 -1.39 15.28 -11.82
CA ASN A 107 -0.08 15.02 -12.40
C ASN A 107 -0.22 13.96 -13.49
N ASP A 108 0.56 14.12 -14.56
CA ASP A 108 0.75 13.19 -15.66
C ASP A 108 2.15 12.56 -15.55
N ASP A 109 3.20 13.38 -15.64
CA ASP A 109 4.61 12.95 -15.54
C ASP A 109 5.23 13.16 -14.14
N ILE A 110 5.92 12.15 -13.61
CA ILE A 110 6.89 12.32 -12.50
C ILE A 110 8.10 13.15 -12.94
N SER A 111 8.59 12.91 -14.17
CA SER A 111 9.76 13.58 -14.74
C SER A 111 9.87 13.30 -16.25
N GLU A 112 10.65 14.09 -16.98
CA GLU A 112 11.00 13.82 -18.38
C GLU A 112 11.46 12.36 -18.57
N GLY A 113 10.76 11.61 -19.42
CA GLY A 113 11.03 10.18 -19.67
C GLY A 113 10.46 9.21 -18.63
N ASN A 114 9.60 9.66 -17.72
CA ASN A 114 8.87 8.82 -16.77
C ASN A 114 7.39 9.26 -16.69
N THR A 115 6.59 8.66 -17.55
CA THR A 115 5.13 8.87 -17.77
C THR A 115 4.23 8.25 -16.71
N ASN A 116 4.80 7.89 -15.56
CA ASN A 116 4.07 7.49 -14.36
C ASN A 116 3.77 8.75 -13.53
N SER A 117 2.57 8.87 -12.96
CA SER A 117 2.17 10.05 -12.18
C SER A 117 2.43 9.89 -10.68
N ARG A 118 2.77 11.00 -10.00
CA ARG A 118 2.85 11.07 -8.53
C ARG A 118 2.34 12.41 -7.99
N ILE A 119 1.52 12.35 -6.95
CA ILE A 119 0.98 13.51 -6.24
C ILE A 119 1.34 13.40 -4.76
N ASP A 120 2.11 14.38 -4.25
CA ASP A 120 2.28 14.60 -2.81
C ASP A 120 1.37 15.75 -2.38
N ILE A 121 0.42 15.47 -1.48
CA ILE A 121 -0.58 16.44 -1.03
C ILE A 121 -0.75 16.42 0.49
N THR A 122 -1.01 17.58 1.08
CA THR A 122 -1.56 17.69 2.44
C THR A 122 -3.06 17.93 2.33
N LEU A 123 -3.87 17.03 2.87
CA LEU A 123 -5.32 17.07 2.71
C LEU A 123 -5.93 18.27 3.46
N PRO A 124 -6.81 19.07 2.81
CA PRO A 124 -7.33 20.30 3.42
C PRO A 124 -8.39 20.04 4.50
N ALA A 125 -9.13 18.93 4.41
CA ALA A 125 -10.26 18.59 5.27
C ALA A 125 -10.22 17.12 5.73
N THR A 126 -10.99 16.79 6.78
CA THR A 126 -11.37 15.39 7.00
C THR A 126 -12.56 15.11 6.09
N ASP A 127 -12.31 14.33 5.05
CA ASP A 127 -13.25 14.12 3.95
C ASP A 127 -12.98 12.77 3.25
N LYS A 128 -13.91 12.37 2.39
CA LYS A 128 -13.75 11.29 1.43
C LYS A 128 -13.26 11.87 0.10
N TYR A 129 -12.09 11.43 -0.33
CA TYR A 129 -11.43 11.91 -1.56
C TYR A 129 -11.60 10.91 -2.69
N THR A 130 -11.81 11.41 -3.91
CA THR A 130 -11.93 10.59 -5.12
C THR A 130 -10.71 10.78 -6.02
N VAL A 131 -10.12 9.68 -6.44
CA VAL A 131 -8.99 9.58 -7.35
C VAL A 131 -9.51 9.15 -8.72
N LEU A 132 -9.13 9.88 -9.77
CA LEU A 132 -9.40 9.54 -11.18
C LEU A 132 -8.10 9.06 -11.83
N VAL A 133 -8.16 7.86 -12.42
CA VAL A 133 -7.11 7.25 -13.24
C VAL A 133 -7.55 7.26 -14.71
N THR A 134 -6.72 7.82 -15.59
CA THR A 134 -6.91 7.79 -17.05
C THR A 134 -5.56 7.83 -17.77
N SER A 135 -5.57 7.88 -19.10
CA SER A 135 -4.38 7.92 -19.96
C SER A 135 -4.20 9.30 -20.61
N TYR A 136 -2.96 9.58 -21.04
CA TYR A 136 -2.65 10.76 -21.85
C TYR A 136 -3.17 10.62 -23.28
N GLU A 137 -2.89 9.50 -23.96
CA GLU A 137 -3.44 9.23 -25.28
C GLU A 137 -4.90 8.78 -25.22
N PHE A 138 -5.64 9.08 -26.28
CA PHE A 138 -6.95 8.50 -26.54
C PHE A 138 -6.82 7.00 -26.85
N GLU A 139 -7.85 6.24 -26.46
CA GLU A 139 -7.99 4.77 -26.61
C GLU A 139 -6.89 3.92 -25.96
N ALA A 140 -5.91 4.53 -25.27
CA ALA A 140 -4.88 3.81 -24.54
C ALA A 140 -5.47 3.00 -23.37
N GLN A 141 -4.96 1.79 -23.20
CA GLN A 141 -5.51 0.78 -22.32
C GLN A 141 -4.39 -0.14 -21.84
N GLY A 142 -4.49 -0.66 -20.63
CA GLY A 142 -3.40 -1.40 -20.02
C GLY A 142 -3.56 -1.61 -18.53
N ASN A 143 -2.67 -2.41 -17.95
CA ASN A 143 -2.64 -2.67 -16.53
C ASN A 143 -2.00 -1.46 -15.82
N TYR A 144 -2.47 -1.17 -14.61
CA TYR A 144 -1.83 -0.17 -13.77
C TYR A 144 -1.89 -0.57 -12.30
N ARG A 145 -1.08 0.14 -11.52
CA ARG A 145 -1.08 0.09 -10.06
C ARG A 145 -1.31 1.49 -9.53
N LEU A 146 -2.35 1.66 -8.72
CA LEU A 146 -2.63 2.89 -7.98
C LEU A 146 -2.38 2.61 -6.49
N ALA A 147 -1.66 3.52 -5.83
CA ALA A 147 -1.53 3.50 -4.37
C ALA A 147 -1.69 4.90 -3.79
N ALA A 148 -2.26 4.99 -2.59
CA ALA A 148 -2.21 6.17 -1.74
C ALA A 148 -1.70 5.75 -0.35
N VAL A 149 -0.65 6.41 0.13
CA VAL A 149 -0.02 6.10 1.42
C VAL A 149 0.20 7.37 2.25
N SER A 150 0.01 7.26 3.55
CA SER A 150 0.34 8.31 4.53
C SER A 150 1.72 7.98 5.14
N PRO A 151 2.78 8.77 4.89
CA PRO A 151 4.15 8.44 5.31
C PRO A 151 4.38 8.51 6.83
#